data_AF-A0A3E0Q686-F1
#
_entry.id   AF-A0A3E0Q686-F1
#
_cell.length_a   1.000
_cell.length_b   1.000
_cell.length_c   1.000
_cell.angle_alpha   90.00
_cell.angle_beta   90.00
_cell.angle_gamma   90.00
#
_symmetry.space_group_name_H-M   'P 1'
#
loop_
_entity.id
_entity.type
_entity.pdbx_description
1 polymer ?
#
loop_
_entity_poly.entity_id
_entity_poly.type
_entity_poly.pdbx_seq_one_letter_code
_entity_poly.pdbx_strand_id
1 'polypeptide(L)'
;MSEQLTGQVQDKDPGATVDSAVREALRRSSYRDLHNLEVVRTDGRVCVAGRVPTYYLKQKAQTIAMSVMSNQELQNEVVVR
;
A
#
# COMPACT_ATOMS: atom_id res chain seq x y z
N MET A 1 1.00 33.53 -20.41
CA MET A 1 0.06 32.63 -19.73
C MET A 1 0.71 31.26 -19.76
N SER A 2 1.72 30.96 -18.93
CA SER A 2 1.66 30.83 -17.46
C SER A 2 0.50 29.90 -17.14
N GLU A 3 0.72 28.60 -16.90
CA GLU A 3 1.02 28.08 -15.56
C GLU A 3 2.04 26.92 -15.57
N GLN A 4 3.05 27.04 -14.72
CA GLN A 4 3.88 25.94 -14.18
C GLN A 4 3.21 25.37 -12.91
N LEU A 5 3.77 24.27 -12.37
CA LEU A 5 3.52 23.62 -11.06
C LEU A 5 2.42 22.53 -11.13
N THR A 6 2.60 21.27 -10.76
CA THR A 6 3.51 20.65 -9.78
C THR A 6 3.55 19.12 -9.99
N GLY A 7 4.66 18.49 -9.59
CA GLY A 7 4.93 17.07 -9.30
C GLY A 7 4.02 15.98 -9.88
N GLN A 8 4.54 14.91 -10.48
CA GLN A 8 5.50 14.02 -9.84
C GLN A 8 6.42 13.39 -10.90
N VAL A 9 7.69 13.80 -10.88
CA VAL A 9 8.77 12.90 -11.29
C VAL A 9 8.85 11.81 -10.22
N GLN A 10 8.31 10.63 -10.49
CA GLN A 10 8.71 9.43 -9.75
C GLN A 10 10.00 8.91 -10.38
N ASP A 11 11.08 9.64 -10.16
CA ASP A 11 12.39 9.01 -10.07
C ASP A 11 12.45 8.26 -8.73
N LYS A 12 13.32 7.24 -8.67
CA LYS A 12 13.81 6.50 -7.47
C LYS A 12 12.90 5.38 -6.95
N ASP A 13 13.31 4.12 -6.84
CA ASP A 13 14.65 3.51 -6.68
C ASP A 13 14.53 2.01 -7.08
N PRO A 14 15.38 1.43 -7.94
CA PRO A 14 15.37 -0.01 -8.22
C PRO A 14 15.79 -0.89 -7.00
N GLY A 15 16.04 -0.28 -5.84
CA GLY A 15 16.27 -0.97 -4.56
C GLY A 15 15.09 -0.97 -3.58
N ALA A 16 13.93 -0.38 -3.93
CA ALA A 16 12.79 -0.31 -3.01
C ALA A 16 12.17 -1.69 -2.78
N THR A 17 12.20 -2.17 -1.54
CA THR A 17 11.60 -3.45 -1.17
C THR A 17 10.08 -3.42 -1.37
N VAL A 18 9.50 -4.57 -1.72
CA VAL A 18 8.06 -4.73 -2.02
C VAL A 18 7.17 -4.16 -0.92
N ASP A 19 7.55 -4.29 0.36
CA ASP A 19 6.84 -3.70 1.50
C ASP A 19 6.70 -2.17 1.39
N SER A 20 7.76 -1.48 0.97
CA SER A 20 7.79 -0.03 0.88
C SER A 20 6.93 0.46 -0.28
N ALA A 21 6.94 -0.28 -1.40
CA ALA A 21 6.07 -0.02 -2.54
C ALA A 21 4.58 -0.21 -2.17
N VAL A 22 4.25 -1.29 -1.44
CA VAL A 22 2.88 -1.54 -0.95
C VAL A 22 2.43 -0.44 0.01
N ARG A 23 3.30 -0.04 0.96
CA ARG A 23 3.02 1.04 1.91
C ARG A 23 2.78 2.38 1.21
N GLU A 24 3.57 2.71 0.20
CA GLU A 24 3.36 3.91 -0.60
C GLU A 24 2.04 3.86 -1.40
N ALA A 25 1.72 2.73 -2.01
CA ALA A 25 0.48 2.57 -2.76
C ALA A 25 -0.76 2.73 -1.86
N LEU A 26 -0.71 2.19 -0.64
CA LEU A 26 -1.76 2.38 0.37
C LEU A 26 -1.87 3.85 0.79
N ARG A 27 -0.75 4.55 0.99
CA ARG A 27 -0.70 5.99 1.32
C ARG A 27 -1.19 6.90 0.19
N ARG A 28 -1.02 6.50 -1.08
CA ARG A 28 -1.54 7.25 -2.23
C ARG A 28 -3.04 7.07 -2.44
N SER A 29 -3.65 6.09 -1.78
CA SER A 29 -5.10 5.91 -1.87
C SER A 29 -5.85 7.09 -1.24
N SER A 30 -7.05 7.40 -1.75
CA SER A 30 -7.92 8.43 -1.16
C SER A 30 -8.47 8.07 0.21
N TYR A 31 -8.18 6.87 0.72
CA TYR A 31 -8.73 6.33 1.96
C TYR A 31 -7.72 6.50 3.11
N ARG A 32 -8.00 7.45 4.01
CA ARG A 32 -7.16 7.74 5.17
C ARG A 32 -6.94 6.53 6.09
N ASP A 33 -7.95 5.67 6.26
CA ASP A 33 -7.83 4.46 7.08
C ASP A 33 -6.76 3.49 6.54
N LEU A 34 -6.51 3.50 5.22
CA LEU A 34 -5.49 2.66 4.60
C LEU A 34 -4.07 3.19 4.85
N HIS A 35 -3.91 4.48 5.17
CA HIS A 35 -2.61 5.11 5.41
C HIS A 35 -1.97 4.65 6.72
N ASN A 36 -2.81 4.18 7.64
CA ASN A 36 -2.41 3.71 8.97
C ASN A 36 -2.23 2.19 9.03
N LEU A 37 -2.31 1.50 7.89
CA LEU A 37 -1.99 0.08 7.82
C LEU A 37 -0.48 -0.12 7.88
N GLU A 38 -0.08 -1.09 8.69
CA GLU A 38 1.31 -1.53 8.80
C GLU A 38 1.60 -2.56 7.73
N VAL A 39 2.77 -2.43 7.10
CA VAL A 39 3.24 -3.36 6.07
C VAL A 39 4.62 -3.84 6.46
N VAL A 40 4.75 -5.16 6.62
CA VAL A 40 6.01 -5.82 7.01
C VAL A 40 6.30 -6.94 6.03
N ARG A 41 7.58 -7.15 5.71
CA ARG A 41 8.01 -8.29 4.92
C ARG A 41 8.73 -9.29 5.82
N THR A 42 8.23 -10.52 5.88
CA THR A 42 8.80 -11.59 6.70
C THR A 42 8.89 -12.84 5.85
N ASP A 43 10.08 -13.45 5.77
CA ASP A 43 10.31 -14.72 5.05
C ASP A 43 9.82 -14.70 3.58
N GLY A 44 9.99 -13.56 2.89
CA GLY A 44 9.53 -13.39 1.51
C GLY A 44 8.02 -13.14 1.34
N ARG A 45 7.25 -13.14 2.43
CA ARG A 45 5.81 -12.83 2.45
C ARG A 45 5.59 -11.37 2.86
N VAL A 46 4.55 -10.75 2.32
CA VAL A 46 4.14 -9.39 2.68
C VAL A 46 2.95 -9.49 3.62
N CYS A 47 3.12 -9.03 4.86
CA CYS A 47 2.06 -8.93 5.85
C CYS A 47 1.51 -7.51 5.86
N VAL A 48 0.18 -7.38 5.74
CA VAL A 48 -0.54 -6.10 5.89
C VAL A 48 -1.47 -6.22 7.09
N ALA A 49 -1.22 -5.42 8.12
CA ALA A 49 -1.95 -5.46 9.38
C ALA A 49 -2.53 -4.09 9.73
N GLY A 50 -3.64 -4.08 10.46
CA GLY A 50 -4.25 -2.84 10.96
C GLY A 50 -5.77 -2.94 11.05
N ARG A 51 -6.41 -1.78 11.24
CA ARG A 51 -7.85 -1.68 11.47
C ARG A 51 -8.49 -0.77 10.44
N VAL A 52 -9.60 -1.23 9.86
CA VAL A 52 -10.41 -0.45 8.93
C VAL A 52 -11.87 -0.45 9.37
N PRO A 53 -12.65 0.60 9.05
CA PRO A 53 -14.05 0.69 9.46
C PRO A 53 -15.01 -0.18 8.63
N THR A 54 -14.57 -0.72 7.48
CA THR A 54 -15.45 -1.51 6.61
C THR A 54 -14.72 -2.67 5.94
N TYR A 55 -15.47 -3.74 5.63
CA TYR A 55 -14.98 -4.84 4.80
C TYR A 55 -14.57 -4.39 3.39
N TYR A 56 -15.20 -3.34 2.87
CA TYR A 56 -14.81 -2.74 1.59
C TYR A 56 -13.37 -2.25 1.63
N LEU A 57 -12.97 -1.54 2.68
CA LEU A 57 -11.60 -1.06 2.84
C LEU A 57 -10.62 -2.20 3.07
N LYS A 58 -11.03 -3.26 3.78
CA LYS A 58 -10.23 -4.48 3.91
C LYS A 58 -9.92 -5.10 2.54
N GLN A 59 -10.94 -5.24 1.69
CA GLN A 59 -10.75 -5.74 0.33
C GLN A 59 -9.92 -4.77 -0.52
N LYS A 60 -10.14 -3.45 -0.38
CA LYS A 60 -9.39 -2.45 -1.11
C LYS A 60 -7.90 -2.47 -0.76
N ALA A 61 -7.57 -2.60 0.52
CA ALA A 61 -6.19 -2.76 0.99
C ALA A 61 -5.51 -3.97 0.34
N GLN A 62 -6.22 -5.11 0.30
CA GLN A 62 -5.75 -6.33 -0.33
C GLN A 62 -5.54 -6.14 -1.84
N THR A 63 -6.50 -5.55 -2.55
CA THR A 63 -6.38 -5.29 -3.99
C THR A 63 -5.19 -4.38 -4.30
N ILE A 64 -4.96 -3.33 -3.50
CA ILE A 64 -3.82 -2.42 -3.68
C ILE A 64 -2.51 -3.18 -3.45
N ALA A 65 -2.40 -3.95 -2.37
CA ALA A 65 -1.22 -4.75 -2.11
C ALA A 65 -0.94 -5.73 -3.27
N MET A 66 -1.94 -6.53 -3.68
CA MET A 66 -1.85 -7.47 -4.80
C MET A 66 -1.49 -6.81 -6.14
N SER A 67 -1.85 -5.55 -6.35
CA SER A 67 -1.47 -4.83 -7.57
C SER A 67 0.01 -4.47 -7.62
N VAL A 68 0.69 -4.41 -6.46
CA VAL A 68 2.10 -4.05 -6.33
C VAL A 68 2.98 -5.30 -6.29
N MET A 69 2.55 -6.33 -5.56
CA MET A 69 3.26 -7.62 -5.48
C MET A 69 2.83 -8.54 -6.63
N SER A 70 3.79 -8.95 -7.46
CA SER A 70 3.51 -9.87 -8.59
C SER A 70 3.71 -11.35 -8.25
N ASN A 71 4.63 -11.66 -7.32
CA ASN A 71 5.07 -13.05 -7.04
C ASN A 71 5.24 -13.36 -5.54
N GLN A 72 4.74 -12.50 -4.66
CA GLN A 72 4.85 -12.69 -3.21
C GLN A 72 3.50 -13.10 -2.63
N GLU A 73 3.53 -13.87 -1.55
CA GLU A 73 2.31 -14.19 -0.81
C GLU A 73 1.91 -13.01 0.07
N LEU A 74 0.61 -12.68 0.07
CA LEU A 74 0.02 -11.65 0.90
C LEU A 74 -0.64 -12.28 2.12
N GLN A 75 -0.14 -11.92 3.30
CA GLN A 75 -0.79 -12.20 4.57
C GLN A 75 -1.64 -10.97 4.96
N ASN A 76 -2.96 -11.07 4.78
CA ASN A 76 -3.89 -9.99 5.12
C ASN A 76 -4.41 -10.16 6.56
N GLU A 77 -3.81 -9.43 7.50
CA GLU A 77 -4.20 -9.36 8.91
C GLU A 77 -5.02 -8.09 9.22
N VAL A 78 -5.59 -7.45 8.21
CA VAL A 78 -6.48 -6.30 8.41
C VAL A 78 -7.79 -6.77 9.02
N VAL A 79 -8.15 -6.18 10.15
CA VAL A 79 -9.42 -6.45 10.85
C VAL A 79 -10.39 -5.29 10.66
N VAL A 80 -11.68 -5.64 10.58
CA VAL A 80 -12.75 -4.64 10.59
C VAL A 80 -13.10 -4.35 12.05
N ARG A 81 -13.20 -3.08 12.42
CA ARG A 81 -13.56 -2.63 13.78
C ARG A 81 -15.04 -2.34 13.92
#